data_AF-A0A925J1K3-F1
#
_entry.id   AF-A0A925J1K3-F1
#
_cell.length_a   1.000
_cell.length_b   1.000
_cell.length_c   1.000
_cell.angle_alpha   90.00
_cell.angle_beta   90.00
_cell.angle_gamma   90.00
#
_symmetry.space_group_name_H-M   'P 1'
#
loop_
_entity.id
_entity.type
_entity.pdbx_description
1 polymer ?
#
loop_
_entity_poly.entity_id
_entity_poly.type
_entity_poly.pdbx_seq_one_letter_code
_entity_poly.pdbx_strand_id
1 'polypeptide(L)'
;MNNAQALQTAVDKGGTITISKPGTYKIAATVYIGDHTSLIFGNGVVVEKSGEAGRFTHVFLNRGALTRVYNHNITITGLDIRVNNVDLPMSTIYGLRGHVAFFYVKDLKIERFRCSGLVNGQFALHICTFEDLLINDVIIKGKKDGIHLGPGKRFRISNGVFQTGDDAIALVPGDWVSANPEFGNLEDGVIENCSDIPDDYLEGAFSKIVASAWVDWKPGIEVKHGDAVVSNGRIYRVVANLDNRVY
;
A
#
# COMPACT_ATOMS: atom_id res chain seq x y z
N MET A 1 13.82 -23.36 8.55
CA MET A 1 13.73 -22.82 7.18
C MET A 1 12.97 -21.51 7.28
N ASN A 2 13.50 -20.41 6.74
CA ASN A 2 12.87 -19.09 6.81
C ASN A 2 11.65 -19.05 5.87
N ASN A 3 10.45 -18.78 6.39
CA ASN A 3 9.21 -18.78 5.59
C ASN A 3 9.28 -17.75 4.44
N ALA A 4 9.96 -16.62 4.64
CA ALA A 4 10.10 -15.59 3.62
C ALA A 4 10.93 -16.10 2.43
N GLN A 5 12.03 -16.81 2.71
CA GLN A 5 12.86 -17.42 1.65
C GLN A 5 12.13 -18.55 0.92
N ALA A 6 11.39 -19.39 1.66
CA ALA A 6 10.59 -20.45 1.07
C ALA A 6 9.50 -19.89 0.16
N LEU A 7 8.79 -18.86 0.62
CA LEU A 7 7.75 -18.19 -0.17
C LEU A 7 8.36 -17.44 -1.36
N GLN A 8 9.50 -16.75 -1.18
CA GLN A 8 10.23 -16.10 -2.28
C GLN A 8 10.58 -17.10 -3.38
N THR A 9 11.13 -18.27 -3.01
CA THR A 9 11.48 -19.34 -3.96
C THR A 9 10.26 -19.86 -4.71
N ALA A 10 9.07 -19.85 -4.08
CA ALA A 10 7.83 -20.26 -4.71
C ALA A 10 7.32 -19.19 -5.70
N VAL A 11 7.28 -17.92 -5.29
CA VAL A 11 6.78 -16.83 -6.15
C VAL A 11 7.71 -16.53 -7.33
N ASP A 12 9.00 -16.84 -7.21
CA ASP A 12 9.97 -16.69 -8.30
C ASP A 12 9.68 -17.59 -9.51
N LYS A 13 8.85 -18.62 -9.31
CA LYS A 13 8.40 -19.52 -10.39
C LYS A 13 7.17 -18.99 -11.12
N GLY A 14 6.52 -17.95 -10.62
CA GLY A 14 5.23 -17.46 -11.11
C GLY A 14 4.11 -18.48 -10.96
N GLY A 15 3.02 -18.28 -11.70
CA GLY A 15 1.87 -19.20 -11.69
C GLY A 15 1.06 -19.11 -10.41
N THR A 16 0.44 -20.23 -10.00
CA THR A 16 -0.38 -20.26 -8.77
C THR A 16 0.39 -20.93 -7.63
N ILE A 17 0.57 -20.20 -6.54
CA ILE A 17 1.19 -20.65 -5.31
C ILE A 17 0.11 -20.73 -4.23
N THR A 18 -0.05 -21.93 -3.67
CA THR A 18 -1.04 -22.19 -2.62
C THR A 18 -0.35 -22.44 -1.29
N ILE A 19 -0.68 -21.64 -0.29
CA ILE A 19 -0.31 -21.87 1.11
C ILE A 19 -1.54 -22.46 1.78
N SER A 20 -1.63 -23.80 1.84
CA SER A 20 -2.87 -24.50 2.23
C SER A 20 -2.89 -25.01 3.67
N LYS A 21 -1.73 -25.24 4.28
CA LYS A 21 -1.66 -25.80 5.64
C LYS A 21 -1.99 -24.71 6.67
N PRO A 22 -3.03 -24.87 7.50
CA PRO A 22 -3.35 -23.88 8.53
C PRO A 22 -2.18 -23.68 9.50
N GLY A 23 -2.00 -22.44 9.96
CA GLY A 23 -0.95 -22.07 10.89
C GLY A 23 -0.51 -20.62 10.75
N THR A 24 0.26 -20.17 11.73
CA THR A 24 0.90 -18.86 11.71
C THR A 24 2.30 -18.96 11.11
N TYR A 25 2.51 -18.27 9.99
CA TYR A 25 3.77 -18.19 9.27
C TYR A 25 4.44 -16.86 9.57
N LYS A 26 5.49 -16.91 10.39
CA LYS A 26 6.33 -15.73 10.66
C LYS A 26 7.13 -15.34 9.41
N ILE A 27 7.04 -14.10 8.98
CA ILE A 27 7.79 -13.51 7.86
C ILE A 27 8.62 -12.34 8.37
N ALA A 28 9.93 -12.40 8.15
CA ALA A 28 10.89 -11.40 8.63
C ALA A 28 11.55 -10.59 7.50
N ALA A 29 11.03 -10.69 6.28
CA ALA A 29 11.55 -9.99 5.11
C ALA A 29 10.46 -9.81 4.05
N THR A 30 10.63 -8.82 3.18
CA THR A 30 9.76 -8.60 2.02
C THR A 30 9.82 -9.77 1.05
N VAL A 31 8.66 -10.24 0.59
CA VAL A 31 8.52 -11.16 -0.53
C VAL A 31 8.15 -10.36 -1.78
N TYR A 32 8.94 -10.54 -2.85
CA TYR A 32 8.77 -9.83 -4.10
C TYR A 32 7.99 -10.65 -5.12
N ILE A 33 6.87 -10.10 -5.61
CA ILE A 33 5.94 -10.76 -6.53
C ILE A 33 6.22 -10.32 -7.98
N GLY A 34 6.37 -11.28 -8.90
CA GLY A 34 6.54 -11.02 -10.33
C GLY A 34 5.21 -11.04 -11.10
N ASP A 35 5.31 -11.01 -12.44
CA ASP A 35 4.15 -11.12 -13.32
C ASP A 35 3.46 -12.49 -13.20
N HIS A 36 2.19 -12.54 -13.62
CA HIS A 36 1.44 -13.79 -13.80
C HIS A 36 1.45 -14.68 -12.55
N THR A 37 1.30 -14.06 -11.38
CA THR A 37 1.47 -14.72 -10.09
C THR A 37 0.20 -14.61 -9.25
N SER A 38 -0.30 -15.76 -8.81
CA SER A 38 -1.44 -15.88 -7.90
C SER A 38 -1.00 -16.48 -6.58
N LEU A 39 -1.21 -15.77 -5.47
CA LEU A 39 -1.03 -16.25 -4.11
C LEU A 39 -2.38 -16.59 -3.49
N ILE A 40 -2.57 -17.86 -3.12
CA ILE A 40 -3.80 -18.35 -2.49
C ILE A 40 -3.49 -18.85 -1.08
N PHE A 41 -4.01 -18.16 -0.08
CA PHE A 41 -3.90 -18.52 1.32
C PHE A 41 -5.16 -19.28 1.75
N GLY A 42 -4.95 -20.50 2.25
CA GLY A 42 -6.01 -21.37 2.74
C GLY A 42 -6.59 -20.88 4.08
N ASN A 43 -7.74 -21.44 4.46
CA ASN A 43 -8.38 -21.10 5.73
C ASN A 43 -7.45 -21.38 6.93
N GLY A 44 -7.39 -20.44 7.87
CA GLY A 44 -6.54 -20.57 9.06
C GLY A 44 -5.04 -20.36 8.79
N VAL A 45 -4.65 -19.89 7.61
CA VAL A 45 -3.30 -19.41 7.32
C VAL A 45 -3.18 -17.95 7.71
N VAL A 46 -2.26 -17.65 8.62
CA VAL A 46 -1.97 -16.28 9.06
C VAL A 46 -0.51 -15.97 8.74
N VAL A 47 -0.25 -14.86 8.06
CA VAL A 47 1.09 -14.31 7.86
C VAL A 47 1.36 -13.29 8.96
N GLU A 48 2.27 -13.61 9.87
CA GLU A 48 2.63 -12.73 10.98
C GLU A 48 3.97 -12.06 10.69
N LYS A 49 4.05 -10.73 10.74
CA LYS A 49 5.35 -10.05 10.65
C LYS A 49 6.21 -10.40 11.86
N SER A 50 7.48 -10.69 11.63
CA SER A 50 8.47 -10.95 12.67
C SER A 50 9.62 -9.96 12.56
N GLY A 51 9.93 -9.26 13.66
CA GLY A 51 11.06 -8.36 13.76
C GLY A 51 12.38 -9.06 14.06
N GLU A 52 12.45 -10.39 13.98
CA GLU A 52 13.64 -11.20 14.31
C GLU A 52 14.87 -10.87 13.46
N ALA A 53 14.65 -10.35 12.24
CA ALA A 53 15.71 -9.87 11.34
C ALA A 53 15.75 -8.32 11.26
N GLY A 54 15.09 -7.63 12.19
CA GLY A 54 14.86 -6.19 12.16
C GLY A 54 13.46 -5.82 11.65
N ARG A 55 13.07 -4.56 11.87
CA ARG A 55 11.82 -4.00 11.33
C ARG A 55 11.96 -3.83 9.82
N PHE A 56 10.88 -4.06 9.09
CA PHE A 56 10.82 -3.92 7.63
C PHE A 56 9.43 -3.42 7.21
N THR A 57 9.35 -2.77 6.04
CA THR A 57 8.11 -2.12 5.57
C THR A 57 7.10 -3.14 5.04
N HIS A 58 7.42 -3.79 3.92
CA HIS A 58 6.46 -4.57 3.13
C HIS A 58 6.55 -6.07 3.46
N VAL A 59 5.41 -6.72 3.69
CA VAL A 59 5.29 -8.18 3.59
C VAL A 59 5.35 -8.59 2.11
N PHE A 60 4.59 -7.91 1.26
CA PHE A 60 4.57 -8.12 -0.19
C PHE A 60 4.80 -6.81 -0.94
N LEU A 61 5.65 -6.88 -1.96
CA LEU A 61 5.90 -5.80 -2.92
C LEU A 61 6.06 -6.41 -4.33
N ASN A 62 5.51 -5.82 -5.38
CA ASN A 62 5.81 -6.30 -6.73
C ASN A 62 7.24 -5.95 -7.16
N ARG A 63 7.90 -6.84 -7.91
CA ARG A 63 9.31 -6.71 -8.31
C ARG A 63 9.59 -5.41 -9.07
N GLY A 64 8.68 -5.06 -9.97
CA GLY A 64 8.74 -3.88 -10.84
C GLY A 64 8.67 -2.56 -10.10
N ALA A 65 8.17 -2.54 -8.86
CA ALA A 65 8.19 -1.34 -8.00
C ALA A 65 9.60 -0.77 -7.81
N LEU A 66 10.61 -1.63 -7.74
CA LEU A 66 12.01 -1.24 -7.52
C LEU A 66 12.63 -0.54 -8.74
N THR A 67 12.09 -0.82 -9.94
CA THR A 67 12.64 -0.35 -11.22
C THR A 67 11.65 0.49 -12.02
N ARG A 68 10.45 0.75 -11.48
CA ARG A 68 9.35 1.45 -12.14
C ARG A 68 8.95 0.79 -13.46
N VAL A 69 8.96 -0.53 -13.47
CA VAL A 69 8.48 -1.36 -14.59
C VAL A 69 7.16 -1.96 -14.18
N TYR A 70 6.16 -1.91 -15.06
CA TYR A 70 4.85 -2.48 -14.76
C TYR A 70 4.94 -3.99 -14.54
N ASN A 71 4.39 -4.46 -13.41
CA ASN A 71 3.98 -5.85 -13.29
C ASN A 71 2.53 -6.06 -13.68
N HIS A 72 2.19 -7.27 -14.13
CA HIS A 72 0.90 -7.61 -14.73
C HIS A 72 0.32 -8.88 -14.12
N ASN A 73 -1.01 -8.92 -14.04
CA ASN A 73 -1.79 -10.13 -13.76
C ASN A 73 -1.39 -10.76 -12.43
N ILE A 74 -1.52 -10.00 -11.34
CA ILE A 74 -1.20 -10.45 -9.98
C ILE A 74 -2.49 -10.64 -9.19
N THR A 75 -2.61 -11.80 -8.52
CA THR A 75 -3.74 -12.08 -7.62
C THR A 75 -3.26 -12.43 -6.23
N ILE A 76 -3.87 -11.86 -5.20
CA ILE A 76 -3.76 -12.30 -3.80
C ILE A 76 -5.15 -12.66 -3.30
N THR A 77 -5.31 -13.86 -2.74
CA THR A 77 -6.60 -14.33 -2.23
C THR A 77 -6.45 -14.95 -0.84
N GLY A 78 -7.29 -14.52 0.11
CA GLY A 78 -7.39 -15.10 1.45
C GLY A 78 -6.26 -14.72 2.41
N LEU A 79 -5.44 -13.73 2.06
CA LEU A 79 -4.31 -13.30 2.87
C LEU A 79 -4.79 -12.68 4.19
N ASP A 80 -4.42 -13.29 5.31
CA ASP A 80 -4.57 -12.73 6.66
C ASP A 80 -3.21 -12.29 7.21
N ILE A 81 -3.03 -10.99 7.43
CA ILE A 81 -1.83 -10.41 8.03
C ILE A 81 -2.07 -10.02 9.48
N ARG A 82 -1.10 -10.40 10.32
CA ARG A 82 -0.89 -9.82 11.65
C ARG A 82 0.38 -8.99 11.67
N VAL A 83 0.24 -7.69 11.91
CA VAL A 83 1.37 -6.72 11.88
C VAL A 83 2.34 -6.92 13.04
N ASN A 84 1.84 -7.39 14.19
CA ASN A 84 2.68 -7.78 15.33
C ASN A 84 3.66 -6.68 15.80
N ASN A 85 3.22 -5.41 15.76
CA ASN A 85 4.03 -4.23 16.07
C ASN A 85 5.33 -4.08 15.23
N VAL A 86 5.44 -4.78 14.10
CA VAL A 86 6.58 -4.67 13.17
C VAL A 86 6.22 -3.66 12.08
N ASP A 87 6.64 -2.43 12.31
CA ASP A 87 6.24 -1.28 11.49
C ASP A 87 7.46 -0.48 11.03
N LEU A 88 7.58 -0.10 9.77
CA LEU A 88 8.68 0.73 9.29
C LEU A 88 8.18 1.64 8.16
N PRO A 89 7.77 2.89 8.47
CA PRO A 89 7.12 3.79 7.53
C PRO A 89 7.95 4.15 6.30
N MET A 90 9.27 4.18 6.43
CA MET A 90 10.14 4.53 5.32
C MET A 90 10.75 3.27 4.73
N SER A 91 10.66 3.13 3.40
CA SER A 91 11.18 2.00 2.66
C SER A 91 12.28 2.43 1.69
N THR A 92 12.77 1.47 0.90
CA THR A 92 13.67 1.72 -0.23
C THR A 92 13.02 2.57 -1.34
N ILE A 93 11.68 2.62 -1.38
CA ILE A 93 10.91 3.47 -2.30
C ILE A 93 10.30 4.59 -1.46
N TYR A 94 10.89 5.77 -1.55
CA TYR A 94 10.42 6.94 -0.79
C TYR A 94 8.93 7.18 -1.02
N GLY A 95 8.15 7.33 0.06
CA GLY A 95 6.70 7.51 0.01
C GLY A 95 5.89 6.22 -0.06
N LEU A 96 6.45 5.07 -0.47
CA LEU A 96 5.72 3.81 -0.52
C LEU A 96 5.86 3.05 0.81
N ARG A 97 4.74 2.95 1.56
CA ARG A 97 4.75 2.45 2.95
C ARG A 97 3.67 1.44 3.37
N GLY A 98 2.97 0.80 2.43
CA GLY A 98 1.97 -0.23 2.80
C GLY A 98 2.59 -1.51 3.35
N HIS A 99 1.91 -2.25 4.23
CA HIS A 99 2.33 -3.61 4.59
C HIS A 99 2.22 -4.56 3.39
N VAL A 100 1.19 -4.41 2.57
CA VAL A 100 1.13 -4.96 1.22
C VAL A 100 1.12 -3.79 0.27
N ALA A 101 2.12 -3.71 -0.59
CA ALA A 101 2.28 -2.56 -1.47
C ALA A 101 2.45 -3.00 -2.91
N PHE A 102 1.92 -2.18 -3.82
CA PHE A 102 2.10 -2.33 -5.25
C PHE A 102 2.39 -0.99 -5.90
N PHE A 103 3.40 -0.95 -6.76
CA PHE A 103 3.83 0.24 -7.45
C PHE A 103 4.22 -0.11 -8.89
N TYR A 104 3.66 0.60 -9.88
CA TYR A 104 3.70 0.20 -11.28
C TYR A 104 3.10 -1.21 -11.47
N VAL A 105 1.78 -1.31 -11.39
CA VAL A 105 1.06 -2.58 -11.54
C VAL A 105 -0.15 -2.46 -12.46
N LYS A 106 -0.44 -3.49 -13.25
CA LYS A 106 -1.65 -3.62 -14.05
C LYS A 106 -2.34 -4.95 -13.78
N ASP A 107 -3.67 -4.98 -13.81
CA ASP A 107 -4.46 -6.19 -13.54
C ASP A 107 -4.09 -6.81 -12.18
N LEU A 108 -4.36 -6.03 -11.12
CA LEU A 108 -4.13 -6.43 -9.73
C LEU A 108 -5.47 -6.80 -9.08
N LYS A 109 -5.52 -8.00 -8.52
CA LYS A 109 -6.68 -8.50 -7.79
C LYS A 109 -6.32 -8.88 -6.36
N ILE A 110 -7.05 -8.34 -5.38
CA ILE A 110 -6.90 -8.65 -3.96
C ILE A 110 -8.29 -9.05 -3.43
N GLU A 111 -8.43 -10.29 -2.99
CA GLU A 111 -9.68 -10.84 -2.47
C GLU A 111 -9.54 -11.43 -1.08
N ARG A 112 -10.55 -11.25 -0.23
CA ARG A 112 -10.60 -11.85 1.12
C ARG A 112 -9.38 -11.47 1.97
N PHE A 113 -8.94 -10.22 1.87
CA PHE A 113 -7.79 -9.72 2.63
C PHE A 113 -8.18 -9.38 4.06
N ARG A 114 -7.38 -9.81 5.02
CA ARG A 114 -7.55 -9.49 6.45
C ARG A 114 -6.26 -8.85 6.96
N CYS A 115 -6.38 -7.78 7.73
CA CYS A 115 -5.25 -7.15 8.39
C CYS A 115 -5.63 -6.78 9.81
N SER A 116 -4.80 -7.20 10.76
CA SER A 116 -4.99 -6.95 12.19
C SER A 116 -3.74 -6.38 12.84
N GLY A 117 -3.95 -5.50 13.82
CA GLY A 117 -2.88 -4.89 14.60
C GLY A 117 -2.13 -3.81 13.83
N LEU A 118 -2.76 -3.18 12.84
CA LEU A 118 -2.19 -2.03 12.13
C LEU A 118 -1.82 -0.94 13.15
N VAL A 119 -0.61 -0.41 13.07
CA VAL A 119 -0.11 0.68 13.92
C VAL A 119 0.07 1.94 13.09
N ASN A 120 0.48 3.05 13.71
CA ASN A 120 0.36 4.40 13.17
C ASN A 120 1.20 4.72 11.92
N GLY A 121 2.19 3.90 11.58
CA GLY A 121 3.24 4.29 10.64
C GLY A 121 3.08 3.79 9.20
N GLN A 122 2.31 2.74 8.98
CA GLN A 122 2.13 2.11 7.68
C GLN A 122 0.66 1.85 7.36
N PHE A 123 0.33 1.82 6.08
CA PHE A 123 -1.02 1.49 5.61
C PHE A 123 -1.18 -0.02 5.48
N ALA A 124 -2.40 -0.56 5.58
CA ALA A 124 -2.58 -1.99 5.35
C ALA A 124 -2.32 -2.37 3.88
N LEU A 125 -3.01 -1.70 2.95
CA LEU A 125 -2.77 -1.77 1.51
C LEU A 125 -2.30 -0.41 0.98
N HIS A 126 -1.23 -0.39 0.17
CA HIS A 126 -0.79 0.83 -0.52
C HIS A 126 -0.51 0.54 -2.01
N ILE A 127 -1.36 1.06 -2.89
CA ILE A 127 -1.23 0.87 -4.33
C ILE A 127 -1.06 2.23 -5.00
N CYS A 128 -0.02 2.38 -5.82
CA CYS A 128 0.29 3.62 -6.52
C CYS A 128 0.74 3.32 -7.95
N THR A 129 0.40 4.20 -8.89
CA THR A 129 0.70 4.06 -10.33
C THR A 129 0.19 2.72 -10.85
N PHE A 130 -1.13 2.59 -10.89
CA PHE A 130 -1.79 1.35 -11.23
C PHE A 130 -2.86 1.51 -12.31
N GLU A 131 -3.22 0.40 -12.93
CA GLU A 131 -4.30 0.30 -13.91
C GLU A 131 -5.04 -1.03 -13.72
N ASP A 132 -6.37 -1.04 -13.71
CA ASP A 132 -7.18 -2.25 -13.47
C ASP A 132 -6.92 -2.89 -12.10
N LEU A 133 -7.53 -2.29 -11.05
CA LEU A 133 -7.43 -2.75 -9.67
C LEU A 133 -8.77 -3.27 -9.14
N LEU A 134 -8.80 -4.49 -8.64
CA LEU A 134 -9.93 -5.06 -7.90
C LEU A 134 -9.53 -5.37 -6.47
N ILE A 135 -10.18 -4.73 -5.50
CA ILE A 135 -10.10 -5.07 -4.09
C ILE A 135 -11.50 -5.46 -3.62
N ASN A 136 -11.66 -6.69 -3.15
CA ASN A 136 -12.97 -7.21 -2.78
C ASN A 136 -12.94 -8.05 -1.51
N ASP A 137 -13.93 -7.86 -0.64
CA ASP A 137 -14.06 -8.57 0.63
C ASP A 137 -12.83 -8.35 1.51
N VAL A 138 -12.72 -7.19 2.16
CA VAL A 138 -11.61 -6.86 3.07
C VAL A 138 -12.08 -6.65 4.49
N ILE A 139 -11.27 -7.03 5.47
CA ILE A 139 -11.46 -6.65 6.87
C ILE A 139 -10.15 -6.11 7.42
N ILE A 140 -10.11 -4.82 7.77
CA ILE A 140 -8.88 -4.15 8.20
C ILE A 140 -9.11 -3.48 9.55
N LYS A 141 -8.23 -3.76 10.51
CA LYS A 141 -8.32 -3.25 11.88
C LYS A 141 -6.99 -2.71 12.40
N GLY A 142 -7.03 -1.50 12.95
CA GLY A 142 -5.93 -0.90 13.70
C GLY A 142 -5.90 0.62 13.58
N LYS A 143 -4.74 1.25 13.74
CA LYS A 143 -4.65 2.71 13.99
C LYS A 143 -4.21 3.56 12.80
N LYS A 144 -4.20 3.01 11.59
CA LYS A 144 -3.75 3.71 10.37
C LYS A 144 -4.61 3.35 9.17
N ASP A 145 -4.30 3.92 8.00
CA ASP A 145 -5.14 3.84 6.82
C ASP A 145 -5.33 2.40 6.35
N GLY A 146 -6.56 2.07 5.96
CA GLY A 146 -6.90 0.74 5.46
C GLY A 146 -6.36 0.54 4.05
N ILE A 147 -6.92 1.26 3.10
CA ILE A 147 -6.50 1.23 1.69
C ILE A 147 -6.03 2.62 1.30
N HIS A 148 -4.77 2.72 0.85
CA HIS A 148 -4.16 3.96 0.43
C HIS A 148 -3.85 3.93 -1.07
N LEU A 149 -4.54 4.75 -1.85
CA LEU A 149 -4.38 4.84 -3.30
C LEU A 149 -3.70 6.13 -3.71
N GLY A 150 -2.55 5.99 -4.38
CA GLY A 150 -1.93 7.06 -5.16
C GLY A 150 -2.54 7.18 -6.56
N PRO A 151 -1.81 7.75 -7.53
CA PRO A 151 -2.27 7.82 -8.92
C PRO A 151 -2.64 6.45 -9.49
N GLY A 152 -3.65 6.42 -10.34
CA GLY A 152 -4.08 5.20 -11.02
C GLY A 152 -5.43 5.33 -11.70
N LYS A 153 -5.90 4.27 -12.36
CA LYS A 153 -7.20 4.30 -13.03
C LYS A 153 -7.87 2.94 -13.10
N ARG A 154 -9.20 2.97 -13.27
CA ARG A 154 -10.08 1.80 -13.40
C ARG A 154 -9.96 0.87 -12.21
N PHE A 155 -10.61 1.23 -11.12
CA PHE A 155 -10.58 0.45 -9.89
C PHE A 155 -11.94 0.20 -9.29
N ARG A 156 -12.04 -0.90 -8.56
CA ARG A 156 -13.19 -1.23 -7.73
C ARG A 156 -12.74 -1.67 -6.35
N ILE A 157 -13.28 -1.02 -5.32
CA ILE A 157 -13.18 -1.47 -3.93
C ILE A 157 -14.59 -1.84 -3.49
N SER A 158 -14.82 -3.09 -3.11
CA SER A 158 -16.14 -3.55 -2.69
C SER A 158 -16.13 -4.48 -1.49
N ASN A 159 -17.24 -4.50 -0.74
CA ASN A 159 -17.47 -5.45 0.36
C ASN A 159 -16.43 -5.32 1.49
N GLY A 160 -15.99 -4.10 1.80
CA GLY A 160 -14.97 -3.83 2.82
C GLY A 160 -15.56 -3.53 4.20
N VAL A 161 -14.92 -4.01 5.26
CA VAL A 161 -15.20 -3.62 6.65
C VAL A 161 -13.93 -3.06 7.27
N PHE A 162 -14.03 -1.83 7.78
CA PHE A 162 -12.91 -1.11 8.34
C PHE A 162 -13.20 -0.79 9.81
N GLN A 163 -12.15 -0.86 10.62
CA GLN A 163 -12.12 -0.32 11.97
C GLN A 163 -10.72 0.28 12.12
N THR A 164 -10.53 1.45 11.49
CA THR A 164 -9.24 2.12 11.36
C THR A 164 -9.21 3.42 12.17
N GLY A 165 -8.07 3.72 12.79
CA GLY A 165 -7.87 4.99 13.50
C GLY A 165 -7.60 6.18 12.59
N ASP A 166 -7.20 5.93 11.35
CA ASP A 166 -7.03 6.91 10.27
C ASP A 166 -7.98 6.54 9.12
N ASP A 167 -7.74 7.03 7.91
CA ASP A 167 -8.65 6.87 6.78
C ASP A 167 -8.92 5.40 6.41
N ALA A 168 -10.18 4.97 6.37
CA ALA A 168 -10.51 3.61 5.93
C ALA A 168 -10.09 3.39 4.46
N ILE A 169 -10.39 4.37 3.60
CA ILE A 169 -9.93 4.44 2.21
C ILE A 169 -9.43 5.85 1.87
N ALA A 170 -8.12 6.00 1.66
CA ALA A 170 -7.49 7.22 1.22
C ALA A 170 -7.31 7.23 -0.32
N LEU A 171 -7.94 8.21 -0.97
CA LEU A 171 -7.89 8.50 -2.41
C LEU A 171 -7.07 9.78 -2.62
N VAL A 172 -5.75 9.61 -2.73
CA VAL A 172 -4.82 10.70 -2.46
C VAL A 172 -3.71 10.78 -3.52
N PRO A 173 -4.04 10.97 -4.80
CA PRO A 173 -3.07 10.92 -5.89
C PRO A 173 -2.05 12.07 -5.89
N GLY A 174 -2.17 13.03 -4.97
CA GLY A 174 -1.14 14.02 -4.67
C GLY A 174 -0.86 14.22 -3.18
N ASP A 175 -1.06 13.19 -2.35
CA ASP A 175 -0.80 13.21 -0.89
C ASP A 175 0.62 13.64 -0.52
N TRP A 176 0.96 13.83 0.75
CA TRP A 176 2.34 14.05 1.23
C TRP A 176 3.39 13.17 0.54
N VAL A 177 4.55 13.75 0.22
CA VAL A 177 5.67 13.02 -0.45
C VAL A 177 6.15 11.81 0.33
N SER A 178 6.00 11.83 1.65
CA SER A 178 6.37 10.74 2.56
C SER A 178 5.31 9.64 2.67
N ALA A 179 4.16 9.82 2.02
CA ALA A 179 3.00 8.93 2.04
C ALA A 179 2.59 8.45 0.66
N ASN A 180 3.14 9.01 -0.42
CA ASN A 180 2.83 8.59 -1.79
C ASN A 180 4.05 8.79 -2.71
N PRO A 181 4.55 7.74 -3.39
CA PRO A 181 5.77 7.84 -4.20
C PRO A 181 5.61 8.66 -5.48
N GLU A 182 4.37 8.81 -5.99
CA GLU A 182 4.10 9.57 -7.23
C GLU A 182 2.91 10.50 -7.10
N PHE A 183 2.88 11.49 -7.99
CA PHE A 183 1.84 12.50 -8.10
C PHE A 183 1.13 12.35 -9.46
N GLY A 184 -0.19 12.47 -9.48
CA GLY A 184 -0.94 12.34 -10.72
C GLY A 184 -2.45 12.36 -10.51
N ASN A 185 -3.16 11.65 -11.38
CA ASN A 185 -4.62 11.53 -11.32
C ASN A 185 -5.03 10.17 -10.76
N LEU A 186 -6.22 10.13 -10.16
CA LEU A 186 -6.91 8.91 -9.76
C LEU A 186 -8.30 8.90 -10.42
N GLU A 187 -8.53 7.97 -11.33
CA GLU A 187 -9.65 8.05 -12.29
C GLU A 187 -10.46 6.74 -12.35
N ASP A 188 -11.71 6.83 -12.82
CA ASP A 188 -12.58 5.68 -13.13
C ASP A 188 -12.76 4.66 -11.98
N GLY A 189 -12.97 5.17 -10.76
CA GLY A 189 -13.10 4.38 -9.55
C GLY A 189 -14.55 4.11 -9.12
N VAL A 190 -14.79 2.91 -8.57
CA VAL A 190 -16.02 2.56 -7.84
C VAL A 190 -15.66 2.09 -6.43
N ILE A 191 -16.31 2.69 -5.42
CA ILE A 191 -16.29 2.22 -4.04
C ILE A 191 -17.72 1.92 -3.63
N GLU A 192 -18.01 0.69 -3.23
CA GLU A 192 -19.39 0.29 -2.90
C GLU A 192 -19.46 -0.80 -1.84
N ASN A 193 -20.59 -0.85 -1.13
CA ASN A 193 -20.84 -1.84 -0.08
C ASN A 193 -19.69 -1.98 0.94
N CYS A 194 -19.15 -0.85 1.38
CA CYS A 194 -18.15 -0.80 2.44
C CYS A 194 -18.75 -0.22 3.71
N SER A 195 -18.25 -0.64 4.87
CA SER A 195 -18.65 -0.15 6.19
C SER A 195 -17.43 0.28 6.97
N ASP A 196 -17.49 1.48 7.53
CA ASP A 196 -16.53 1.99 8.51
C ASP A 196 -17.16 1.90 9.90
N ILE A 197 -16.56 1.08 10.75
CA ILE A 197 -17.01 0.85 12.12
C ILE A 197 -16.18 1.76 13.02
N PRO A 198 -16.82 2.67 13.79
CA PRO A 198 -16.10 3.55 14.70
C PRO A 198 -15.17 2.78 15.63
N ASP A 199 -13.92 3.22 15.72
CA ASP A 199 -12.98 2.78 16.75
C ASP A 199 -12.98 3.76 17.94
N ASP A 200 -12.34 3.38 19.04
CA ASP A 200 -12.20 4.26 20.24
C ASP A 200 -11.34 5.51 19.99
N TYR A 201 -10.62 5.53 18.87
CA TYR A 201 -9.80 6.60 18.34
C TYR A 201 -10.07 6.71 16.85
N LEU A 202 -10.57 7.86 16.38
CA LEU A 202 -10.85 8.13 14.98
C LEU A 202 -10.35 9.54 14.61
N GLU A 203 -9.26 9.60 13.85
CA GLU A 203 -8.69 10.81 13.27
C GLU A 203 -9.07 10.96 11.79
N GLY A 204 -9.20 9.83 11.08
CA GLY A 204 -9.48 9.79 9.65
C GLY A 204 -10.96 9.81 9.29
N ALA A 205 -11.23 9.52 8.02
CA ALA A 205 -12.57 9.42 7.43
C ALA A 205 -12.80 8.07 6.76
N PHE A 206 -14.07 7.69 6.56
CA PHE A 206 -14.41 6.50 5.77
C PHE A 206 -13.76 6.53 4.38
N SER A 207 -13.92 7.65 3.67
CA SER A 207 -13.21 7.88 2.41
C SER A 207 -12.69 9.30 2.37
N LYS A 208 -11.36 9.43 2.31
CA LYS A 208 -10.67 10.71 2.22
C LYS A 208 -10.24 10.96 0.79
N ILE A 209 -10.60 12.11 0.26
CA ILE A 209 -10.09 12.60 -1.01
C ILE A 209 -9.20 13.80 -0.70
N VAL A 210 -7.92 13.72 -1.04
CA VAL A 210 -6.99 14.83 -0.92
C VAL A 210 -6.77 15.41 -2.30
N ALA A 211 -7.37 16.58 -2.54
CA ALA A 211 -7.08 17.39 -3.70
C ALA A 211 -5.69 18.02 -3.54
N SER A 212 -4.94 18.06 -4.64
CA SER A 212 -3.61 18.64 -4.66
C SER A 212 -3.51 19.70 -5.75
N ALA A 213 -2.67 20.70 -5.51
CA ALA A 213 -2.41 21.79 -6.41
C ALA A 213 -0.91 21.96 -6.61
N TRP A 214 -0.55 22.66 -7.68
CA TRP A 214 0.82 23.04 -7.98
C TRP A 214 0.85 24.46 -8.55
N VAL A 215 2.03 25.07 -8.50
CA VAL A 215 2.30 26.38 -9.11
C VAL A 215 3.46 26.27 -10.10
N ASP A 216 3.55 27.17 -11.06
CA ASP A 216 4.71 27.22 -11.95
C ASP A 216 5.96 27.63 -11.16
N TRP A 217 7.04 26.90 -11.41
CA TRP A 217 8.35 27.23 -10.86
C TRP A 217 8.83 28.59 -11.38
N LYS A 218 9.41 29.39 -10.49
CA LYS A 218 10.09 30.64 -10.82
C LYS A 218 11.35 30.81 -9.97
N PRO A 219 12.39 31.49 -10.48
CA PRO A 219 13.56 31.84 -9.66
C PRO A 219 13.16 32.56 -8.37
N GLY A 220 13.71 32.12 -7.23
CA GLY A 220 13.44 32.71 -5.92
C GLY A 220 12.08 32.33 -5.30
N ILE A 221 11.40 31.29 -5.81
CA ILE A 221 10.21 30.75 -5.15
C ILE A 221 10.59 30.13 -3.81
N GLU A 222 9.83 30.48 -2.77
CA GLU A 222 9.92 29.87 -1.45
C GLU A 222 9.11 28.58 -1.41
N VAL A 223 9.71 27.48 -0.95
CA VAL A 223 9.05 26.18 -0.86
C VAL A 223 9.34 25.45 0.45
N LYS A 224 8.42 24.57 0.88
CA LYS A 224 8.51 23.72 2.07
C LYS A 224 8.36 22.25 1.71
N HIS A 225 8.66 21.35 2.66
CA HIS A 225 8.40 19.91 2.51
C HIS A 225 6.96 19.66 2.02
N GLY A 226 6.82 18.89 0.94
CA GLY A 226 5.53 18.51 0.38
C GLY A 226 5.03 19.42 -0.74
N ASP A 227 5.53 20.66 -0.85
CA ASP A 227 5.14 21.60 -1.91
C ASP A 227 5.40 21.01 -3.29
N ALA A 228 4.50 21.30 -4.23
CA ALA A 228 4.55 20.85 -5.61
C ALA A 228 4.69 22.04 -6.57
N VAL A 229 5.65 21.96 -7.49
CA VAL A 229 5.90 22.97 -8.53
C VAL A 229 5.98 22.34 -9.90
N VAL A 230 5.55 23.06 -10.93
CA VAL A 230 5.69 22.65 -12.34
C VAL A 230 6.88 23.33 -12.98
N SER A 231 7.73 22.55 -13.65
CA SER A 231 8.81 23.06 -14.49
C SER A 231 8.96 22.18 -15.71
N ASN A 232 8.99 22.77 -16.91
CA ASN A 232 9.17 22.07 -18.19
C ASN A 232 8.21 20.86 -18.36
N GLY A 233 6.94 21.04 -18.00
CA GLY A 233 5.89 20.01 -18.14
C GLY A 233 5.98 18.86 -17.14
N ARG A 234 6.78 18.99 -16.07
CA ARG A 234 6.88 17.99 -14.98
C ARG A 234 6.52 18.62 -13.65
N ILE A 235 5.87 17.83 -12.80
CA ILE A 235 5.62 18.17 -11.40
C ILE A 235 6.81 17.69 -10.56
N TYR A 236 7.38 18.58 -9.78
CA TYR A 236 8.42 18.32 -8.81
C TYR A 236 7.86 18.52 -7.42
N ARG A 237 8.30 17.70 -6.46
CA ARG A 237 7.87 17.80 -5.08
C ARG A 237 9.06 17.91 -4.14
N VAL A 238 8.93 18.77 -3.15
CA VAL A 238 10.01 19.05 -2.21
C VAL A 238 10.10 17.94 -1.18
N VAL A 239 11.23 17.24 -1.18
CA VAL A 239 11.60 16.27 -0.16
C VAL A 239 12.63 16.93 0.75
N ALA A 240 12.16 17.47 1.87
CA ALA A 240 12.96 18.09 2.92
C ALA A 240 12.65 17.49 4.31
N ASN A 241 13.26 18.01 5.37
CA ASN A 241 12.87 17.63 6.74
C ASN A 241 11.47 18.16 7.07
N LEU A 242 10.76 17.46 7.95
CA LEU A 242 9.48 17.90 8.51
C LEU A 242 9.69 18.90 9.65
N ASP A 243 10.28 20.06 9.35
CA ASP A 243 10.68 21.09 10.33
C ASP A 243 10.12 22.49 10.03
N ASN A 244 9.16 22.57 9.10
CA ASN A 244 8.54 23.82 8.61
C ASN A 244 9.52 24.82 7.97
N ARG A 245 10.76 24.42 7.71
CA ARG A 245 11.75 25.26 7.04
C ARG A 245 11.32 25.59 5.61
N VAL A 246 11.55 26.84 5.24
CA VAL A 246 11.40 27.35 3.87
C VAL A 246 12.77 27.33 3.19
N TYR A 247 12.79 26.95 1.91
CA TYR A 247 13.95 26.90 1.02
C TYR A 247 13.77 27.85 -0.15
#